data_AF-A0A1U9WVD7-F1
#
_entry.id   AF-A0A1U9WVD7-F1
#
_cell.length_a   1.000
_cell.length_b   1.000
_cell.length_c   1.000
_cell.angle_alpha   90.00
_cell.angle_beta   90.00
_cell.angle_gamma   90.00
#
_symmetry.space_group_name_H-M   'P 1'
#
loop_
_entity.id
_entity.type
_entity.pdbx_description
1 polymer ?
#
loop_
_entity_poly.entity_id
_entity_poly.type
_entity_poly.pdbx_seq_one_letter_code
_entity_poly.pdbx_strand_id
1 'polypeptide(L)'
;ETLLGKRVDYSGRSVIVVGPSLSLHRCGLPREIAIELFQPFLIRGLIRKHLALNLGVAKTQIQEKEPILWQILQEVMQGHPVLLNRAPTLHRLGIQAFQPVLVEGRAICLHPLV
;
A
#
# COMPACT_ATOMS: atom_id res chain seq x y z
N GLU A 1 5.90 -29.61 -3.38
CA GLU A 1 6.48 -28.27 -3.12
C GLU A 1 5.45 -27.13 -2.93
N THR A 2 4.21 -27.26 -3.42
CA THR A 2 3.22 -26.15 -3.42
C THR A 2 2.37 -26.00 -2.15
N LEU A 3 2.61 -26.79 -1.09
CA LEU A 3 1.74 -26.77 0.10
C LEU A 3 2.12 -25.68 1.11
N LEU A 4 3.42 -25.45 1.34
CA LEU A 4 3.90 -24.54 2.39
C LEU A 4 4.20 -23.13 1.90
N GLY A 5 4.56 -22.97 0.62
CA GLY A 5 4.82 -21.67 0.00
C GLY A 5 3.94 -21.49 -1.23
N LYS A 6 3.20 -20.37 -1.28
CA LYS A 6 2.32 -20.02 -2.41
C LYS A 6 2.50 -18.55 -2.77
N ARG A 7 2.22 -18.23 -4.05
CA ARG A 7 2.05 -16.84 -4.47
C ARG A 7 0.74 -16.31 -3.88
N VAL A 8 0.74 -15.05 -3.49
CA VAL A 8 -0.40 -14.38 -2.83
C VAL A 8 -0.74 -13.10 -3.58
N ASP A 9 -2.04 -12.85 -3.72
CA ASP A 9 -2.56 -11.58 -4.24
C ASP A 9 -2.38 -10.46 -3.22
N TYR A 10 -2.61 -9.22 -3.65
CA TYR A 10 -2.44 -8.02 -2.82
C TYR A 10 -1.04 -7.94 -2.20
N SER A 11 -0.03 -8.27 -2.99
CA SER A 11 1.38 -8.19 -2.62
C SER A 11 2.18 -7.40 -3.66
N GLY A 12 3.26 -6.76 -3.21
CA GLY A 12 4.12 -5.94 -4.06
C GLY A 12 5.57 -5.98 -3.58
N ARG A 13 6.51 -5.58 -4.43
CA ARG A 13 7.93 -5.47 -4.12
C ARG A 13 8.49 -4.19 -4.72
N SER A 14 9.34 -3.51 -3.98
CA SER A 14 10.18 -2.44 -4.50
C SER A 14 11.52 -2.37 -3.77
N VAL A 15 12.41 -1.51 -4.26
CA VAL A 15 13.65 -1.14 -3.58
C VAL A 15 13.32 -0.39 -2.28
N ILE A 16 14.12 -0.63 -1.24
CA ILE A 16 14.02 0.09 0.04
C ILE A 16 15.00 1.26 0.06
N VAL A 17 14.56 2.40 0.59
CA VAL A 17 15.38 3.57 0.88
C VAL A 17 15.17 4.00 2.33
N VAL A 18 16.12 4.74 2.89
CA VAL A 18 16.03 5.22 4.26
C VAL A 18 15.01 6.36 4.37
N GLY A 19 14.09 6.25 5.34
CA GLY A 19 13.09 7.27 5.67
C GLY A 19 13.30 7.82 7.08
N PRO A 20 14.28 8.71 7.30
CA PRO A 20 14.67 9.15 8.65
C PRO A 20 13.61 10.01 9.35
N SER A 21 12.67 10.60 8.61
CA SER A 21 11.56 11.40 9.14
C SER A 21 10.33 10.58 9.55
N LEU A 22 10.32 9.28 9.27
CA LEU A 22 9.21 8.41 9.64
C LEU A 22 9.24 8.14 11.15
N SER A 23 8.09 7.85 11.74
CA SER A 23 8.02 7.25 13.07
C SER A 23 8.26 5.74 12.98
N LEU A 24 8.72 5.11 14.07
CA LEU A 24 9.10 3.69 14.09
C LEU A 24 8.01 2.74 13.56
N HIS A 25 6.74 3.07 13.79
CA HIS A 25 5.57 2.26 13.38
C HIS A 25 5.08 2.56 11.96
N ARG A 26 5.76 3.44 11.20
CA ARG A 26 5.33 3.89 9.85
C ARG A 26 6.31 3.45 8.77
N CYS A 27 5.79 3.25 7.57
CA CYS A 27 6.60 3.08 6.36
C CYS A 27 6.10 4.03 5.26
N GLY A 28 7.00 4.43 4.36
CA GLY A 28 6.63 5.14 3.15
C GLY A 28 6.25 4.17 2.04
N LEU A 29 5.03 4.25 1.53
CA LEU A 29 4.52 3.42 0.45
C LEU A 29 4.35 4.28 -0.82
N PRO A 30 4.99 3.91 -1.95
CA PRO A 30 4.79 4.59 -3.23
C PRO A 30 3.33 4.61 -3.66
N ARG A 31 2.89 5.73 -4.24
CA ARG A 31 1.50 5.90 -4.71
C ARG A 31 1.05 4.80 -5.67
N GLU A 32 1.91 4.41 -6.62
CA GLU A 32 1.58 3.38 -7.62
C GLU A 32 1.31 2.02 -6.95
N ILE A 33 2.16 1.63 -6.00
CA ILE A 33 1.99 0.37 -5.24
C ILE A 33 0.74 0.47 -4.35
N ALA A 34 0.53 1.61 -3.69
CA ALA A 34 -0.63 1.81 -2.83
C ALA A 34 -1.96 1.71 -3.61
N ILE A 35 -2.05 2.28 -4.81
CA ILE A 35 -3.27 2.15 -5.64
C ILE A 35 -3.57 0.69 -5.94
N GLU A 36 -2.57 -0.08 -6.39
CA GLU A 36 -2.78 -1.48 -6.77
C GLU A 36 -3.15 -2.34 -5.57
N LEU A 37 -2.45 -2.19 -4.45
CA LEU A 37 -2.73 -2.96 -3.23
C LEU A 37 -4.11 -2.66 -2.65
N PHE A 38 -4.54 -1.40 -2.71
CA PHE A 38 -5.79 -0.94 -2.10
C PHE A 38 -6.94 -0.78 -3.11
N GLN A 39 -6.77 -1.23 -4.36
CA GLN A 39 -7.73 -1.00 -5.45
C GLN A 39 -9.18 -1.41 -5.10
N PRO A 40 -9.46 -2.57 -4.47
CA PRO A 40 -10.83 -2.92 -4.10
C PRO A 40 -11.45 -1.95 -3.10
N PHE A 41 -10.64 -1.46 -2.15
CA PHE A 41 -11.08 -0.51 -1.14
C PHE A 41 -11.30 0.89 -1.72
N LEU A 42 -10.47 1.30 -2.69
CA LEU A 42 -10.67 2.53 -3.46
C LEU A 42 -11.99 2.50 -4.24
N ILE A 43 -12.25 1.42 -4.98
CA ILE A 43 -13.52 1.25 -5.73
C ILE A 43 -14.70 1.36 -4.77
N ARG A 44 -14.65 0.66 -3.62
CA ARG A 44 -15.68 0.74 -2.59
C ARG A 44 -15.84 2.16 -2.04
N GLY A 45 -14.74 2.87 -1.81
CA GLY A 45 -14.74 4.26 -1.34
C GLY A 45 -15.41 5.22 -2.33
N LEU A 46 -15.03 5.15 -3.60
CA LEU A 46 -15.58 5.97 -4.68
C LEU A 46 -17.09 5.79 -4.82
N ILE A 47 -17.58 4.55 -4.82
CA ILE A 47 -19.01 4.26 -4.94
C ILE A 47 -19.77 4.73 -3.69
N ARG A 48 -19.24 4.49 -2.48
CA ARG A 48 -19.89 4.91 -1.22
C ARG A 48 -20.00 6.42 -1.06
N LYS A 49 -19.05 7.17 -1.62
CA LYS A 49 -19.07 8.64 -1.63
C LYS A 49 -19.85 9.22 -2.82
N HIS A 50 -20.50 8.37 -3.62
CA HIS A 50 -21.21 8.76 -4.84
C HIS A 50 -20.34 9.50 -5.88
N LEU A 51 -19.03 9.27 -5.85
CA LEU A 51 -18.07 9.81 -6.83
C LEU A 51 -17.98 8.95 -8.09
N ALA A 52 -18.34 7.67 -7.98
CA ALA A 52 -18.51 6.75 -9.09
C ALA A 52 -19.88 6.08 -9.03
N LEU A 53 -20.57 6.01 -10.17
CA LEU A 53 -21.90 5.40 -10.26
C LEU A 53 -21.85 3.87 -10.22
N ASN A 54 -20.78 3.27 -10.73
CA ASN A 54 -20.61 1.83 -10.81
C ASN A 54 -19.11 1.44 -10.82
N LEU A 55 -18.85 0.14 -10.80
CA LEU A 55 -17.49 -0.42 -10.77
C LEU A 55 -16.68 -0.08 -12.03
N GLY A 56 -17.32 0.04 -13.20
CA GLY A 56 -16.65 0.43 -14.44
C GLY A 56 -16.09 1.84 -14.36
N VAL A 57 -16.94 2.80 -14.00
CA VAL A 57 -16.55 4.22 -13.83
C VAL A 57 -15.47 4.37 -12.75
N ALA A 58 -15.60 3.66 -11.63
CA ALA A 58 -14.60 3.70 -10.57
C ALA A 58 -13.23 3.21 -11.05
N LYS A 59 -13.19 2.15 -11.86
CA LYS A 59 -11.94 1.64 -12.45
C LYS A 59 -11.31 2.66 -13.41
N THR A 60 -12.12 3.31 -14.25
CA THR A 60 -11.65 4.36 -15.16
C THR A 60 -11.05 5.55 -14.40
N GLN A 61 -11.74 6.04 -13.37
CA GLN A 61 -11.22 7.12 -12.50
C GLN A 61 -9.90 6.76 -11.81
N ILE A 62 -9.74 5.50 -11.38
CA ILE A 62 -8.48 5.00 -10.80
C ILE A 62 -7.35 5.04 -11.85
N GLN A 63 -7.63 4.63 -13.08
CA GLN A 63 -6.65 4.62 -14.18
C GLN A 63 -6.23 6.04 -14.59
N GLU A 64 -7.17 6.98 -14.59
CA GLU A 64 -6.92 8.39 -14.91
C GLU A 64 -6.18 9.14 -13.78
N LYS A 65 -6.04 8.52 -12.60
CA LYS A 65 -5.33 9.05 -11.43
C LYS A 65 -5.83 10.44 -11.01
N GLU A 66 -7.14 10.64 -10.99
CA GLU A 66 -7.73 11.92 -10.61
C GLU A 66 -7.24 12.38 -9.22
N PRO A 67 -7.02 13.69 -9.00
CA PRO A 67 -6.49 14.20 -7.73
C PRO A 67 -7.27 13.77 -6.48
N ILE A 68 -8.59 13.60 -6.60
CA ILE A 68 -9.47 13.18 -5.50
C ILE A 68 -9.16 11.76 -5.02
N LEU A 69 -8.59 10.92 -5.88
CA LEU A 69 -8.18 9.55 -5.56
C LEU A 69 -7.20 9.51 -4.39
N TRP A 70 -6.28 10.47 -4.33
CA TRP A 70 -5.24 10.51 -3.30
C TRP A 70 -5.81 10.74 -1.91
N GLN A 71 -6.86 11.56 -1.81
CA GLN A 71 -7.55 11.80 -0.54
C GLN A 71 -8.25 10.54 -0.06
N ILE A 72 -8.99 9.86 -0.96
CA ILE A 72 -9.68 8.61 -0.64
C ILE A 72 -8.66 7.52 -0.28
N LEU A 73 -7.53 7.45 -1.00
CA LEU A 73 -6.47 6.50 -0.70
C LEU A 73 -5.88 6.72 0.69
N GLN A 74 -5.61 7.97 1.07
CA GLN A 74 -5.13 8.30 2.42
C GLN A 74 -6.13 7.88 3.50
N GLU A 75 -7.42 8.17 3.31
CA GLU A 75 -8.48 7.75 4.23
C GLU A 75 -8.56 6.22 4.36
N VAL A 76 -8.52 5.51 3.22
CA VAL A 76 -8.55 4.05 3.18
C VAL A 76 -7.33 3.46 3.89
N MET A 77 -6.15 4.04 3.71
CA MET A 77 -4.91 3.54 4.33
C MET A 77 -4.85 3.79 5.83
N GLN A 78 -5.59 4.78 6.35
CA GLN A 78 -5.59 5.11 7.77
C GLN A 78 -6.15 3.93 8.59
N GLY A 79 -5.35 3.43 9.55
CA GLY A 79 -5.72 2.28 10.37
C GLY A 79 -5.63 0.91 9.67
N HIS A 80 -5.14 0.86 8.43
CA HIS A 80 -4.89 -0.39 7.70
C HIS A 80 -3.38 -0.63 7.58
N PRO A 81 -2.78 -1.40 8.51
CA PRO A 81 -1.35 -1.69 8.46
C PRO A 81 -1.00 -2.60 7.28
N VAL A 82 0.22 -2.44 6.77
CA VAL A 82 0.82 -3.30 5.74
C VAL A 82 1.96 -4.11 6.33
N LEU A 83 2.19 -5.32 5.79
CA LEU A 83 3.31 -6.16 6.18
C LEU A 83 4.50 -5.92 5.24
N LEU A 84 5.67 -5.63 5.81
CA LEU A 84 6.93 -5.61 5.09
C LEU A 84 7.74 -6.85 5.45
N ASN A 85 8.36 -7.47 4.43
CA ASN A 85 9.20 -8.65 4.57
C ASN A 85 10.45 -8.47 3.71
N ARG A 86 11.62 -8.86 4.24
CA ARG A 86 12.88 -8.92 3.48
C ARG A 86 13.44 -10.34 3.53
N ALA A 87 13.70 -10.92 2.37
CA ALA A 87 14.35 -12.22 2.28
C ALA A 87 15.87 -12.08 2.47
N PRO A 88 16.53 -13.06 3.12
CA PRO A 88 15.96 -14.24 3.78
C PRO A 88 15.32 -13.93 5.15
N THR A 89 14.23 -14.61 5.50
CA THR A 89 13.52 -14.44 6.79
C THR A 89 14.01 -15.47 7.80
N LEU A 90 14.96 -15.09 8.67
CA LEU A 90 15.59 -16.02 9.64
C LEU A 90 14.80 -16.17 10.94
N HIS A 91 14.03 -15.14 11.32
CA HIS A 91 13.27 -15.09 12.56
C HIS A 91 12.00 -14.26 12.36
N ARG A 92 11.08 -14.30 13.34
CA ARG A 92 9.80 -13.60 13.28
C ARG A 92 9.89 -12.10 12.97
N LEU A 93 10.95 -11.41 13.41
CA LEU A 93 11.13 -9.97 13.16
C LEU A 93 11.48 -9.63 11.71
N GLY A 94 11.72 -10.61 10.83
CA GLY A 94 11.92 -10.35 9.41
C GLY A 94 10.62 -9.98 8.68
N ILE A 95 9.47 -10.14 9.34
CA ILE A 95 8.16 -9.67 8.88
C ILE A 95 7.59 -8.75 9.97
N GLN A 96 7.27 -7.51 9.61
CA GLN A 96 6.76 -6.52 10.55
C GLN A 96 5.61 -5.72 9.91
N ALA A 97 4.68 -5.26 10.76
CA ALA A 97 3.54 -4.45 10.36
C ALA A 97 3.84 -2.96 10.55
N PHE A 98 3.44 -2.14 9.57
CA PHE A 98 3.62 -0.68 9.61
C PHE A 98 2.36 0.03 9.14
N GLN A 99 2.07 1.19 9.71
CA GLN A 99 1.08 2.12 9.17
C GLN A 99 1.67 2.80 7.92
N PRO A 100 1.12 2.58 6.72
CA PRO A 100 1.68 3.16 5.52
C PRO A 100 1.38 4.67 5.43
N VAL A 101 2.32 5.42 4.87
CA VAL A 101 2.21 6.83 4.51
C VAL A 101 2.55 6.95 3.04
N LEU A 102 1.75 7.70 2.27
CA LEU A 102 2.04 7.91 0.86
C LEU A 102 3.33 8.73 0.69
N VAL A 103 4.23 8.25 -0.17
CA VAL A 103 5.45 8.95 -0.56
C VAL A 103 5.52 9.12 -2.07
N GLU A 104 6.27 10.14 -2.50
CA GLU A 104 6.64 10.32 -3.90
C GLU A 104 7.70 9.30 -4.33
N GLY A 105 7.82 9.10 -5.65
CA GLY A 105 8.77 8.16 -6.23
C GLY A 105 8.29 6.71 -6.22
N ARG A 106 9.24 5.76 -6.37
CA ARG A 106 8.95 4.34 -6.55
C ARG A 106 9.51 3.42 -5.46
N ALA A 107 10.29 3.96 -4.52
CA ALA A 107 10.94 3.18 -3.46
C ALA A 107 10.13 3.17 -2.17
N ILE A 108 10.18 2.04 -1.44
CA ILE A 108 9.59 1.94 -0.10
C ILE A 108 10.53 2.60 0.90
N CYS A 109 10.04 3.57 1.66
CA CYS A 109 10.85 4.23 2.69
C CYS A 109 10.69 3.47 4.02
N LEU A 110 11.81 3.10 4.64
CA LEU A 110 11.82 2.38 5.92
C LEU A 110 12.54 3.18 6.99
N HIS A 111 12.05 3.10 8.23
CA HIS A 111 12.70 3.73 9.37
C HIS A 111 14.10 3.14 9.60
N PRO A 112 15.14 3.93 9.89
CA PRO A 112 16.52 3.43 10.04
C PRO A 112 16.77 2.53 11.28
N LEU A 113 15.78 2.29 12.13
CA LEU A 113 15.92 1.50 13.37
C LEU A 113 15.33 0.09 13.23
N VAL A 114 14.84 -0.26 12.04
CA VAL A 114 14.27 -1.57 11.70
C VAL A 114 14.95 -2.14 10.47
#